data_AF-A0A7C1F7E3-F1
#
_entry.id   AF-A0A7C1F7E3-F1
#
_cell.length_a   1.000
_cell.length_b   1.000
_cell.length_c   1.000
_cell.angle_alpha   90.00
_cell.angle_beta   90.00
_cell.angle_gamma   90.00
#
_symmetry.space_group_name_H-M   'P 1'
#
loop_
_entity.id
_entity.type
_entity.pdbx_description
1 polymer ?
#
loop_
_entity_poly.entity_id
_entity_poly.type
_entity_poly.pdbx_seq_one_letter_code
_entity_poly.pdbx_strand_id
1 'polypeptide(L)'
;MGETKVIGKNGEILYLYDAKMCNPNGDPDDENRPRMDVDRERNLVSDVRLKRYIRDYLQDKGKLIYVTKAEGVVNATERLKQILGEERQPTRNDLPLFLEKLVDIRLFGATMPIKGGRRGEGEAVNLTGPVQFN
;
A
#
# COMPACT_ATOMS: atom_id res chain seq x y z
N MET A 1 2.17 24.01 0.29
CA MET A 1 1.56 22.76 -0.20
C MET A 1 1.60 22.82 -1.71
N GLY A 2 2.26 21.86 -2.36
CA GLY A 2 2.32 21.82 -3.82
C GLY A 2 0.97 21.38 -4.39
N GLU A 3 0.53 21.99 -5.49
CA GLU A 3 -0.71 21.62 -6.15
C GLU A 3 -0.60 20.17 -6.66
N THR A 4 -1.42 19.27 -6.12
CA THR A 4 -1.39 17.85 -6.53
C THR A 4 -2.02 17.74 -7.91
N LYS A 5 -1.19 17.54 -8.93
CA LYS A 5 -1.65 17.36 -10.32
C LYS A 5 -2.45 16.05 -10.43
N VAL A 6 -3.76 16.18 -10.63
CA VAL A 6 -4.64 15.06 -10.91
C VAL A 6 -4.44 14.62 -12.36
N ILE A 7 -4.32 13.31 -12.58
CA ILE A 7 -4.21 12.74 -13.92
C ILE A 7 -5.61 12.69 -14.54
N GLY A 8 -5.78 13.29 -15.72
CA GLY A 8 -7.07 13.37 -16.41
C GLY A 8 -7.42 12.19 -17.32
N LYS A 9 -6.56 11.18 -17.40
CA LYS A 9 -6.74 10.00 -18.27
C LYS A 9 -6.35 8.73 -17.52
N ASN A 10 -7.13 7.68 -17.75
CA ASN A 10 -6.76 6.32 -17.33
C ASN A 10 -5.71 5.74 -18.29
N GLY A 11 -4.95 4.77 -17.82
CA GLY A 11 -3.96 4.05 -18.61
C GLY A 11 -3.88 2.59 -18.19
N GLU A 12 -3.43 1.77 -19.13
CA GLU A 12 -3.20 0.34 -18.92
C GLU A 12 -1.71 0.05 -19.14
N ILE A 13 -1.17 -0.91 -18.41
CA ILE A 13 0.23 -1.33 -18.52
C ILE A 13 0.25 -2.85 -18.58
N LEU A 14 0.95 -3.40 -19.58
CA LEU A 14 1.41 -4.78 -19.57
C LEU A 14 2.82 -4.80 -18.98
N TYR A 15 2.97 -5.40 -17.80
CA TYR A 15 4.25 -5.54 -17.13
C TYR A 15 4.76 -6.97 -17.25
N LEU A 16 5.85 -7.16 -17.98
CA LEU A 16 6.52 -8.45 -18.15
C LEU A 16 7.86 -8.42 -17.42
N TYR A 17 8.14 -9.47 -16.66
CA TYR A 17 9.43 -9.67 -16.02
C TYR A 17 9.72 -11.18 -15.91
N ASP A 18 10.99 -11.52 -15.82
CA ASP A 18 11.45 -12.89 -15.61
C ASP A 18 12.07 -13.07 -14.21
N ALA A 19 12.25 -14.33 -13.82
CA ALA A 19 12.83 -14.72 -12.56
C ALA A 19 13.72 -15.94 -12.82
N LYS A 20 14.96 -15.91 -12.32
CA LYS A 20 15.92 -16.99 -12.49
C LYS A 20 16.58 -17.31 -11.16
N MET A 21 16.57 -18.59 -10.79
CA MET A 21 17.20 -19.10 -9.55
C MET A 21 16.75 -18.32 -8.30
N CYS A 22 15.50 -17.87 -8.26
CA CYS A 22 14.93 -17.12 -7.14
C CYS A 22 13.47 -17.51 -6.92
N ASN A 23 12.94 -17.13 -5.75
CA ASN A 23 11.51 -17.26 -5.48
C ASN A 23 10.78 -15.92 -5.75
N PRO A 24 10.01 -15.80 -6.85
CA PRO A 24 9.34 -14.55 -7.21
C PRO A 24 8.17 -14.22 -6.28
N ASN A 25 7.52 -15.23 -5.69
CA ASN A 25 6.40 -15.09 -4.77
C ASN A 25 6.26 -16.36 -3.94
N GLY A 26 6.63 -16.30 -2.66
CA GLY A 26 6.55 -17.46 -1.78
C GLY A 26 5.12 -17.77 -1.34
N ASP A 27 4.80 -19.05 -1.19
CA ASP A 27 3.55 -19.51 -0.60
C ASP A 27 3.72 -19.70 0.92
N PRO A 28 3.05 -18.89 1.78
CA PRO A 28 3.11 -19.05 3.22
C PRO A 28 2.52 -20.39 3.69
N ASP A 29 1.65 -21.03 2.88
CA ASP A 29 1.02 -22.31 3.24
C ASP A 29 1.83 -23.53 2.75
N ASP A 30 2.88 -23.32 1.94
CA ASP A 30 3.74 -24.38 1.39
C ASP A 30 5.23 -24.04 1.60
N GLU A 31 5.63 -23.89 2.87
CA GLU A 31 7.04 -23.70 3.28
C GLU A 31 7.80 -22.61 2.50
N ASN A 32 7.10 -21.56 2.06
CA ASN A 32 7.67 -20.49 1.24
C ASN A 32 8.29 -21.00 -0.07
N ARG A 33 7.79 -22.09 -0.65
CA ARG A 33 8.07 -22.51 -2.03
C ARG A 33 7.47 -21.50 -3.02
N PRO A 34 7.92 -21.46 -4.29
CA PRO A 34 7.27 -20.64 -5.30
C PRO A 34 5.79 -20.97 -5.39
N ARG A 35 4.93 -19.97 -5.21
CA ARG A 35 3.48 -20.13 -5.35
C ARG A 35 3.16 -20.56 -6.78
N MET A 36 2.40 -21.64 -6.92
CA MET A 36 2.18 -22.28 -8.22
C MET A 36 0.73 -22.77 -8.35
N ASP A 37 0.16 -22.59 -9.54
CA ASP A 37 -1.00 -23.33 -10.01
C ASP A 37 -0.47 -24.63 -10.62
N VAL A 38 -0.60 -25.72 -9.85
CA VAL A 38 -0.02 -27.02 -10.20
C VAL A 38 -0.72 -27.62 -11.42
N ASP A 39 -2.04 -27.44 -11.54
CA ASP A 39 -2.83 -27.99 -12.66
C ASP A 39 -2.48 -27.32 -13.99
N ARG A 40 -2.12 -26.04 -13.94
CA ARG A 40 -1.75 -25.26 -15.13
C ARG A 40 -0.24 -25.14 -15.35
N GLU A 41 0.57 -25.70 -14.45
CA GLU A 41 2.03 -25.57 -14.43
C GLU A 41 2.50 -24.11 -14.51
N ARG A 42 1.85 -23.21 -13.75
CA ARG A 42 2.12 -21.76 -13.79
C ARG A 42 2.54 -21.24 -12.44
N ASN A 43 3.66 -20.51 -12.40
CA ASN A 43 4.02 -19.71 -11.24
C ASN A 43 3.05 -18.54 -11.08
N LEU A 44 2.63 -18.27 -9.85
CA LEU A 44 1.69 -17.22 -9.51
C LEU A 44 2.37 -16.12 -8.70
N VAL A 45 2.23 -14.89 -9.16
CA VAL A 45 2.74 -13.70 -8.47
C VAL A 45 1.55 -12.82 -8.15
N SER A 46 1.27 -12.65 -6.86
CA SER A 46 0.12 -11.85 -6.43
C SER A 46 0.37 -10.36 -6.60
N ASP A 47 -0.73 -9.61 -6.73
CA ASP A 47 -0.73 -8.15 -6.68
C ASP A 47 -0.06 -7.62 -5.40
N VAL A 48 -0.29 -8.25 -4.24
CA VAL A 48 0.33 -7.91 -2.96
C VAL A 48 1.86 -8.01 -3.06
N ARG A 49 2.38 -9.02 -3.76
CA ARG A 49 3.82 -9.19 -3.98
C ARG A 49 4.40 -8.09 -4.86
N LEU A 50 3.74 -7.76 -5.97
CA LEU A 50 4.17 -6.65 -6.85
C LEU A 50 4.14 -5.30 -6.11
N LYS A 51 3.05 -5.03 -5.38
CA LYS A 51 2.93 -3.84 -4.54
C LYS A 51 4.05 -3.77 -3.49
N ARG A 52 4.52 -4.91 -2.96
CA ARG A 52 5.66 -4.95 -2.02
C ARG A 52 6.96 -4.53 -2.70
N TYR A 53 7.28 -5.06 -3.89
CA TYR A 53 8.47 -4.64 -4.63
C TYR A 53 8.48 -3.13 -4.89
N ILE A 54 7.34 -2.57 -5.28
CA ILE A 54 7.23 -1.13 -5.53
C ILE A 54 7.40 -0.32 -4.23
N ARG A 55 6.80 -0.77 -3.11
CA ARG A 55 6.98 -0.11 -1.81
C ARG A 55 8.43 -0.13 -1.36
N ASP A 56 9.10 -1.28 -1.45
CA ASP A 56 10.50 -1.44 -1.07
C ASP A 56 11.37 -0.52 -1.94
N TYR A 57 11.17 -0.51 -3.26
CA TYR A 57 11.86 0.42 -4.17
C TYR A 57 11.63 1.90 -3.80
N LEU A 58 10.38 2.30 -3.51
CA LEU A 58 10.06 3.67 -3.13
C LEU A 58 10.70 4.04 -1.79
N GLN A 59 10.74 3.12 -0.83
CA GLN A 59 11.42 3.29 0.45
C GLN A 59 12.93 3.49 0.26
N ASP A 60 13.57 2.69 -0.61
CA ASP A 60 14.99 2.83 -0.97
C ASP A 60 15.28 4.17 -1.66
N LYS A 61 14.29 4.76 -2.33
CA LYS A 61 14.33 6.12 -2.88
C LYS A 61 13.99 7.22 -1.86
N GLY A 62 13.92 6.89 -0.58
CA GLY A 62 13.64 7.83 0.51
C GLY A 62 12.19 8.32 0.55
N LYS A 63 11.25 7.63 -0.10
CA LYS A 63 9.83 7.96 -0.01
C LYS A 63 9.22 7.33 1.24
N LEU A 64 8.35 8.09 1.89
CA LEU A 64 7.61 7.61 3.05
C LEU A 64 6.46 6.70 2.60
N ILE A 65 6.39 5.51 3.19
CA ILE A 65 5.31 4.53 2.96
C ILE A 65 4.54 4.27 4.24
N TYR A 66 3.30 3.83 4.12
CA TYR A 66 2.44 3.46 5.24
C TYR A 66 2.70 2.02 5.69
N VAL A 67 2.76 1.06 4.75
CA VAL A 67 2.88 -0.37 5.07
C VAL A 67 4.36 -0.81 5.15
N THR A 68 4.98 -0.71 6.33
CA THR A 68 6.37 -1.14 6.56
C THR A 68 6.51 -2.61 6.99
N LYS A 69 7.70 -3.18 6.80
CA LYS A 69 8.07 -4.57 7.16
C LYS A 69 8.17 -4.87 8.66
N ALA A 70 7.87 -3.91 9.55
CA ALA A 70 8.10 -4.11 10.98
C ALA A 70 7.14 -5.18 11.54
N GLU A 71 7.73 -6.26 12.06
CA GLU A 71 7.15 -7.39 12.81
C GLU A 71 6.49 -6.99 14.16
N GLY A 72 6.14 -5.73 14.32
CA GLY A 72 5.54 -5.19 15.52
C GLY A 72 4.53 -4.16 15.09
N VAL A 73 3.28 -4.42 15.41
CA VAL A 73 2.17 -3.47 15.30
C VAL A 73 2.54 -2.22 16.11
N VAL A 74 3.24 -1.27 15.48
CA VAL A 74 3.10 0.14 15.84
C VAL A 74 1.72 0.48 15.32
N ASN A 75 0.78 0.59 16.24
CA ASN A 75 -0.64 0.80 15.98
C ASN A 75 -0.78 1.78 14.80
N ALA A 76 -1.54 1.38 13.76
CA ALA A 76 -1.73 2.18 12.54
C ALA A 76 -2.05 3.66 12.86
N THR A 77 -2.77 3.87 13.96
CA THR A 77 -3.10 5.18 14.53
C THR A 77 -1.86 5.97 14.99
N GLU A 78 -0.94 5.35 15.72
CA GLU A 78 0.30 5.99 16.21
C GLU A 78 1.20 6.43 15.06
N ARG A 79 1.30 5.63 14.01
CA ARG A 79 2.04 6.00 12.81
C ARG A 79 1.46 7.25 12.15
N LEU A 80 0.12 7.33 12.06
CA LEU A 80 -0.53 8.52 11.52
C LEU A 80 -0.29 9.75 12.40
N LYS A 81 -0.30 9.60 13.73
CA LYS A 81 0.06 10.68 14.67
C LYS A 81 1.49 11.17 14.48
N GLN A 82 2.46 10.26 14.31
CA GLN A 82 3.85 10.64 14.04
C GLN A 82 3.99 11.43 12.74
N ILE A 83 3.22 11.06 11.70
CA ILE A 83 3.24 11.75 10.40
C ILE A 83 2.59 13.13 10.48
N LEU A 84 1.55 13.26 11.31
CA LEU A 84 0.92 14.54 11.66
C LEU A 84 1.86 15.42 12.48
N GLY A 85 2.66 14.84 13.36
CA GLY A 85 3.46 15.56 14.35
C GLY A 85 2.65 16.06 15.55
N GLU A 86 1.44 15.51 15.76
CA GLU A 86 0.52 15.90 16.82
C GLU A 86 -0.04 14.65 17.52
N GLU A 87 -0.30 14.73 18.83
CA GLU A 87 -0.86 13.60 19.59
C GLU A 87 -2.38 13.42 19.42
N ARG A 88 -3.03 14.29 18.63
CA ARG A 88 -4.47 14.21 18.36
C ARG A 88 -4.82 13.05 17.42
N GLN A 89 -6.11 12.69 17.40
CA GLN A 89 -6.59 11.68 16.47
C GLN A 89 -6.60 12.21 15.02
N PRO A 90 -6.17 11.40 14.04
CA PRO A 90 -6.33 11.72 12.63
C PRO A 90 -7.81 11.88 12.24
N THR A 91 -8.10 12.91 11.46
CA THR A 91 -9.43 13.24 10.96
C THR A 91 -9.46 13.24 9.44
N ARG A 92 -10.65 13.29 8.84
CA ARG A 92 -10.78 13.38 7.37
C ARG A 92 -10.09 14.61 6.77
N ASN A 93 -9.96 15.69 7.53
CA ASN A 93 -9.29 16.90 7.07
C ASN A 93 -7.78 16.71 6.87
N ASP A 94 -7.21 15.65 7.44
CA ASP A 94 -5.80 15.30 7.32
C ASP A 94 -5.50 14.41 6.10
N LEU A 95 -6.53 13.89 5.43
CA LEU A 95 -6.38 13.04 4.26
C LEU A 95 -5.50 13.66 3.15
N PRO A 96 -5.63 14.95 2.80
CA PRO A 96 -4.74 15.56 1.81
C PRO A 96 -3.26 15.48 2.19
N LEU A 97 -2.94 15.71 3.47
CA LEU A 97 -1.57 15.60 3.99
C LEU A 97 -1.05 14.17 3.90
N PHE A 98 -1.89 13.19 4.26
CA PHE A 98 -1.51 11.77 4.15
C PHE A 98 -1.31 11.34 2.71
N LEU A 99 -2.16 11.77 1.78
CA LEU A 99 -2.00 11.48 0.35
C LEU A 99 -0.77 12.18 -0.26
N GLU A 100 -0.37 13.34 0.28
CA GLU A 100 0.86 14.03 -0.12
C GLU A 100 2.11 13.28 0.37
N LYS A 101 2.13 12.87 1.64
CA LYS A 101 3.30 12.23 2.29
C LYS A 101 3.44 10.73 2.01
N LEU A 102 2.33 9.98 1.96
CA LEU A 102 2.30 8.52 1.88
C LEU A 102 2.02 8.05 0.45
N VAL A 103 3.11 7.80 -0.28
CA VAL A 103 3.03 7.49 -1.70
C VAL A 103 2.30 6.18 -1.99
N ASP A 104 2.43 5.17 -1.12
CA ASP A 104 1.81 3.86 -1.31
C ASP A 104 0.30 3.88 -1.08
N ILE A 105 -0.19 4.68 -0.12
CA ILE A 105 -1.63 4.95 0.03
C ILE A 105 -2.16 5.68 -1.20
N ARG A 106 -1.44 6.71 -1.66
CA ARG A 106 -1.85 7.46 -2.85
C ARG A 106 -1.93 6.58 -4.10
N LEU A 107 -1.05 5.59 -4.24
CA LEU A 107 -1.01 4.69 -5.40
C LEU A 107 -1.97 3.51 -5.31
N PHE A 108 -2.00 2.81 -4.19
CA PHE A 108 -2.68 1.52 -4.05
C PHE A 108 -3.94 1.58 -3.18
N GLY A 109 -4.10 2.64 -2.39
CA GLY A 109 -5.13 2.72 -1.37
C GLY A 109 -4.78 1.95 -0.10
N ALA A 110 -5.57 2.17 0.94
CA ALA A 110 -5.47 1.51 2.24
C ALA A 110 -6.73 1.78 3.08
N THR A 111 -6.97 0.91 4.06
CA THR A 111 -7.87 1.21 5.18
C THR A 111 -7.09 1.94 6.27
N MET A 112 -7.55 3.12 6.67
CA MET A 112 -6.91 3.97 7.66
C MET A 112 -7.84 4.20 8.86
N PRO A 113 -7.37 4.08 10.12
CA PRO A 113 -8.17 4.36 11.31
C PRO A 113 -8.34 5.88 11.52
N ILE A 114 -9.19 6.50 10.70
CA ILE A 114 -9.50 7.93 10.73
C ILE A 114 -10.95 8.08 11.19
N LYS A 115 -11.15 8.77 12.31
CA LYS A 115 -12.49 8.95 12.89
C LYS A 115 -13.34 9.89 12.03
N GLY A 116 -14.58 9.50 11.76
CA GLY A 116 -15.58 10.37 11.16
C GLY A 116 -15.94 11.55 12.04
N GLY A 117 -16.36 12.66 11.42
CA GLY A 117 -16.69 13.90 12.13
C GLY A 117 -18.05 13.86 12.83
N ARG A 118 -18.90 12.87 12.52
CA ARG A 118 -20.25 12.71 13.11
C ARG A 118 -20.36 11.45 13.97
N ARG A 119 -21.20 11.52 15.02
CA ARG A 119 -21.61 10.34 15.82
C ARG A 119 -22.26 9.31 14.89
N GLY A 120 -21.63 8.14 14.73
CA GLY A 120 -22.10 7.05 13.87
C GLY A 120 -21.34 6.87 12.55
N GLU A 121 -20.43 7.78 12.18
CA GLU A 121 -19.50 7.54 11.08
C GLU A 121 -18.40 6.57 11.57
N GLY A 122 -18.19 5.48 10.82
CA GLY A 122 -17.26 4.40 11.20
C GLY A 122 -15.83 4.88 11.51
N GLU A 123 -15.12 4.06 12.28
CA GLU A 123 -13.77 4.38 12.82
C GLU A 123 -12.63 4.29 11.79
N ALA A 124 -12.96 4.02 10.52
CA ALA A 124 -11.97 3.87 9.45
C ALA A 124 -12.45 4.44 8.11
N VAL A 125 -11.50 4.99 7.35
CA VAL A 125 -11.69 5.43 5.96
C VAL A 125 -11.03 4.41 5.04
N ASN A 126 -11.77 3.94 4.05
CA ASN A 126 -11.26 3.08 2.98
C ASN A 126 -10.92 3.94 1.76
N LEU A 127 -9.67 3.90 1.34
CA LEU A 127 -9.19 4.58 0.14
C LEU A 127 -8.89 3.54 -0.93
N THR A 128 -9.35 3.78 -2.15
CA THR A 128 -8.97 3.02 -3.34
C THR A 128 -7.94 3.83 -4.13
N GLY A 129 -6.77 3.25 -4.37
CA GLY A 129 -5.75 3.90 -5.19
C GLY A 129 -6.01 3.72 -6.69
N PRO A 130 -5.46 4.61 -7.54
CA PRO A 130 -5.62 4.53 -8.99
C PRO A 130 -4.86 3.36 -9.64
N VAL A 131 -3.88 2.77 -8.96
CA VAL A 131 -3.10 1.63 -9.49
C VAL A 131 -3.63 0.33 -8.92
N GLN A 132 -4.31 -0.45 -9.76
CA GLN A 132 -4.80 -1.79 -9.45
C GLN A 132 -4.11 -2.81 -10.36
N PHE A 133 -3.61 -3.89 -9.77
CA PHE A 133 -3.08 -5.04 -10.51
C PHE A 133 -4.14 -6.14 -10.53
N ASN A 134 -4.18 -6.89 -11.61
CA ASN A 134 -5.09 -8.02 -11.83
C ASN A 134 -4.30 -9.33 -11.87
#